data_AF-A0A6P1CZ50-F1
#
_entry.id   AF-A0A6P1CZ50-F1
#
_cell.length_a   1.000
_cell.length_b   1.000
_cell.length_c   1.000
_cell.angle_alpha   90.00
_cell.angle_beta   90.00
_cell.angle_gamma   90.00
#
_symmetry.space_group_name_H-M   'P 1'
#
loop_
_entity.id
_entity.type
_entity.pdbx_description
1 polymer ?
#
loop_
_entity_poly.entity_id
_entity_poly.type
_entity_poly.pdbx_seq_one_letter_code
_entity_poly.pdbx_strand_id
1 'polypeptide(L)'
;SEELLSVRSRRADADFTKGVAITSSIHPDDHTHIEPVRYGKGSNALALITTAMVGDDGVSPRWRQWLRQMRRNRRDLLAMHNPHRWSEKMIGLLVMQSVDNSITTYTTRGLFGRKMTTKQGEGQPNPTWIPVGHEVAGRVADKIDG
;
A
#
# COMPACT_ATOMS: atom_id res chain seq x y z
N SER A 1 6.16 -8.34 9.14
CA SER A 1 4.92 -7.61 8.77
C SER A 1 5.09 -6.94 7.44
N GLU A 2 4.00 -6.73 6.71
CA GLU A 2 4.07 -6.25 5.33
C GLU A 2 2.98 -5.21 5.06
N GLU A 3 3.31 -4.21 4.24
CA GLU A 3 2.41 -3.14 3.78
C GLU A 3 2.69 -2.86 2.30
N LEU A 4 1.64 -2.80 1.48
CA LEU A 4 1.75 -2.39 0.07
C LEU A 4 1.22 -0.96 -0.07
N LEU A 5 2.12 -0.02 -0.34
CA LEU A 5 1.80 1.37 -0.61
C LEU A 5 1.80 1.63 -2.11
N SER A 6 0.93 2.51 -2.58
CA SER A 6 0.80 2.85 -4.00
C SER A 6 0.88 4.36 -4.16
N VAL A 7 1.85 4.83 -4.95
CA VAL A 7 2.07 6.25 -5.22
C VAL A 7 1.82 6.51 -6.70
N ARG A 8 0.97 7.49 -7.01
CA ARG A 8 0.54 7.75 -8.39
C ARG A 8 0.78 9.20 -8.79
N SER A 9 1.48 9.38 -9.91
CA SER A 9 1.71 10.69 -10.52
C SER A 9 0.41 11.32 -11.05
N ARG A 10 0.26 12.62 -10.84
CA ARG A 10 -0.82 13.45 -11.41
C ARG A 10 -0.60 13.81 -12.88
N ARG A 11 0.64 13.73 -13.35
CA ARG A 11 1.02 14.08 -14.72
C ARG A 11 0.34 13.18 -15.77
N ALA A 12 -0.13 13.78 -16.86
CA ALA A 12 -0.89 13.09 -17.90
C ALA A 12 0.00 12.14 -18.73
N ASP A 13 1.25 12.51 -18.91
CA ASP A 13 2.31 11.90 -19.72
C ASP A 13 3.16 10.88 -18.96
N ALA A 14 3.00 10.76 -17.63
CA ALA A 14 3.75 9.81 -16.83
C ALA A 14 3.55 8.35 -17.30
N ASP A 15 4.65 7.63 -17.47
CA ASP A 15 4.71 6.20 -17.77
C ASP A 15 5.88 5.56 -16.98
N PHE A 16 5.55 4.87 -15.90
CA PHE A 16 6.46 4.11 -15.04
C PHE A 16 6.39 2.60 -15.31
N THR A 17 5.90 2.18 -16.48
CA THR A 17 5.85 0.75 -16.82
C THR A 17 7.24 0.13 -16.99
N LYS A 18 8.26 0.95 -17.31
CA LYS A 18 9.64 0.51 -17.49
C LYS A 18 10.52 0.95 -16.32
N GLY A 19 11.41 0.06 -15.89
CA GLY A 19 12.49 0.32 -14.94
C GLY A 19 12.66 -0.80 -13.90
N VAL A 20 13.57 -0.58 -12.96
CA VAL A 20 13.89 -1.42 -11.78
C VAL A 20 12.67 -1.82 -10.92
N ALA A 21 12.18 -3.05 -11.04
CA ALA A 21 10.97 -3.53 -10.36
C ALA A 21 11.30 -4.54 -9.25
N ILE A 22 10.32 -5.37 -8.89
CA ILE A 22 10.44 -6.47 -7.92
C ILE A 22 11.70 -7.30 -8.27
N THR A 23 12.47 -7.70 -7.25
CA THR A 23 13.91 -8.11 -7.25
C THR A 23 14.93 -7.02 -6.92
N SER A 24 14.52 -5.76 -6.82
CA SER A 24 15.34 -4.69 -6.27
C SER A 24 14.90 -4.31 -4.87
N SER A 25 15.86 -4.03 -4.01
CA SER A 25 15.64 -3.81 -2.58
C SER A 25 16.22 -2.49 -2.12
N ILE A 26 15.43 -1.76 -1.32
CA ILE A 26 15.86 -0.58 -0.58
C ILE A 26 15.77 -0.93 0.90
N HIS A 27 16.87 -0.76 1.62
CA HIS A 27 16.95 -0.99 3.06
C HIS A 27 17.16 0.36 3.76
N PRO A 28 16.08 1.08 4.13
CA PRO A 28 16.20 2.34 4.85
C PRO A 28 16.75 2.15 6.28
N ASP A 29 16.60 0.96 6.86
CA ASP A 29 17.13 0.56 8.16
C ASP A 29 17.40 -0.96 8.18
N ASP A 30 17.91 -1.48 9.30
CA ASP A 30 18.34 -2.88 9.45
C ASP A 30 17.17 -3.90 9.44
N HIS A 31 15.93 -3.44 9.62
CA HIS A 31 14.76 -4.29 9.80
C HIS A 31 13.67 -4.08 8.76
N THR A 32 13.77 -3.04 7.93
CA THR A 32 12.82 -2.67 6.89
C THR A 32 13.42 -2.89 5.52
N HIS A 33 12.71 -3.63 4.69
CA HIS A 33 13.05 -3.89 3.29
C HIS A 33 11.90 -3.41 2.41
N ILE A 34 12.19 -2.58 1.41
CA ILE A 34 11.20 -2.01 0.50
C ILE A 34 11.53 -2.40 -0.93
N GLU A 35 10.55 -2.93 -1.66
CA GLU A 35 10.69 -3.26 -3.08
C GLU A 35 9.77 -2.39 -3.94
N PRO A 36 10.29 -1.76 -5.02
CA PRO A 36 9.47 -1.05 -5.97
C PRO A 36 8.72 -2.04 -6.86
N VAL A 37 7.39 -1.92 -6.88
CA VAL A 37 6.50 -2.71 -7.72
C VAL A 37 6.00 -1.85 -8.87
N ARG A 38 6.05 -2.38 -10.09
CA ARG A 38 5.51 -1.76 -11.29
C ARG A 38 4.57 -2.71 -11.99
N TYR A 39 3.52 -2.15 -12.57
CA TYR A 39 2.51 -2.91 -13.28
C TYR A 39 2.61 -2.68 -14.79
N GLY A 40 2.29 -3.72 -15.55
CA GLY A 40 2.22 -3.65 -17.01
C GLY A 40 1.04 -2.80 -17.50
N LYS A 41 1.09 -2.39 -18.77
CA LYS A 41 0.00 -1.64 -19.41
C LYS A 41 -1.30 -2.42 -19.36
N GLY A 42 -2.37 -1.78 -18.89
CA GLY A 42 -3.70 -2.39 -18.80
C GLY A 42 -4.02 -3.08 -17.47
N SER A 43 -3.05 -3.24 -16.56
CA SER A 43 -3.26 -3.85 -15.24
C SER A 43 -3.94 -2.89 -14.24
N ASN A 44 -5.12 -2.37 -14.59
CA ASN A 44 -5.76 -1.26 -13.87
C ASN A 44 -6.76 -1.71 -12.77
N ALA A 45 -6.90 -3.01 -12.52
CA ALA A 45 -7.84 -3.51 -11.51
C ALA A 45 -7.56 -2.96 -10.10
N LEU A 46 -6.28 -2.71 -9.78
CA LEU A 46 -5.88 -2.13 -8.50
C LEU A 46 -6.46 -0.73 -8.25
N ALA A 47 -6.74 0.03 -9.31
CA ALA A 47 -7.37 1.35 -9.23
C ALA A 47 -8.71 1.32 -8.48
N LEU A 48 -9.43 0.19 -8.54
CA LEU A 48 -10.76 0.04 -7.95
C LEU A 48 -10.72 -0.29 -6.47
N ILE A 49 -9.61 -0.82 -5.96
CA ILE A 49 -9.47 -1.26 -4.57
C ILE A 49 -8.54 -0.36 -3.74
N THR A 50 -7.70 0.44 -4.40
CA THR A 50 -6.82 1.40 -3.72
C THR A 50 -7.58 2.64 -3.29
N THR A 51 -7.20 3.22 -2.15
CA THR A 51 -7.79 4.46 -1.62
C THR A 51 -6.71 5.43 -1.12
N ALA A 52 -7.12 6.61 -0.68
CA ALA A 52 -6.22 7.62 -0.13
C ALA A 52 -5.38 7.04 1.02
N MET A 53 -4.08 7.30 0.99
CA MET A 53 -3.17 6.94 2.07
C MET A 53 -3.52 7.76 3.32
N VAL A 54 -3.59 7.09 4.46
CA VAL A 54 -3.92 7.69 5.75
C VAL A 54 -2.83 7.27 6.73
N GLY A 55 -2.20 8.25 7.37
CA GLY A 55 -1.24 7.97 8.44
C GLY A 55 -1.95 7.52 9.73
N ASP A 56 -1.15 7.29 10.76
CA ASP A 56 -1.65 7.12 12.12
C ASP A 56 -1.26 8.34 12.96
N ASP A 57 -2.25 9.14 13.36
CA ASP A 57 -2.05 10.28 14.26
C ASP A 57 -2.24 9.89 15.74
N GLY A 58 -2.57 8.63 16.03
CA GLY A 58 -2.78 8.09 17.38
C GLY A 58 -3.96 8.68 18.15
N VAL A 59 -4.69 9.65 17.58
CA VAL A 59 -5.71 10.46 18.27
C VAL A 59 -7.07 10.35 17.58
N SER A 60 -7.09 10.34 16.24
CA SER A 60 -8.31 10.36 15.46
C SER A 60 -8.61 8.98 14.87
N PRO A 61 -9.88 8.52 14.88
CA PRO A 61 -10.27 7.31 14.15
C PRO A 61 -9.87 7.38 12.68
N ARG A 62 -9.31 6.29 12.12
CA ARG A 62 -8.82 6.21 10.74
C ARG A 62 -9.84 6.67 9.68
N TRP A 63 -11.13 6.37 9.88
CA TRP A 63 -12.18 6.80 8.95
C TRP A 63 -12.35 8.33 8.89
N ARG A 64 -12.11 9.05 10.00
CA ARG A 64 -12.14 10.52 10.02
C ARG A 64 -10.93 11.10 9.32
N GLN A 65 -9.77 10.52 9.55
CA GLN A 65 -8.54 10.91 8.86
C GLN A 65 -8.65 10.65 7.35
N TRP A 66 -9.19 9.50 6.95
CA TRP A 66 -9.51 9.15 5.58
C TRP A 66 -10.45 10.18 4.94
N LEU A 67 -11.56 10.52 5.59
CA LEU A 67 -12.51 11.51 5.08
C LEU A 67 -11.87 12.90 4.97
N ARG A 68 -11.01 13.27 5.93
CA ARG A 68 -10.24 14.53 5.89
C ARG A 68 -9.30 14.57 4.68
N GLN A 69 -8.58 13.48 4.41
CA GLN A 69 -7.67 13.37 3.27
C GLN A 69 -8.43 13.38 1.94
N MET A 70 -9.54 12.64 1.85
CA MET A 70 -10.46 12.69 0.72
C MET A 70 -10.95 14.11 0.43
N ARG A 71 -11.39 14.84 1.45
CA ARG A 71 -11.86 16.22 1.29
C ARG A 71 -10.74 17.18 0.87
N ARG A 72 -9.55 17.02 1.43
CA ARG A 72 -8.37 17.85 1.12
C ARG A 72 -7.92 17.64 -0.32
N ASN A 73 -7.88 16.38 -0.75
CA ASN A 73 -7.42 15.97 -2.08
C ASN A 73 -8.58 15.71 -3.05
N ARG A 74 -9.71 16.42 -2.88
CA ARG A 74 -10.93 16.23 -3.69
C ARG A 74 -10.70 16.31 -5.21
N ARG A 75 -9.70 17.10 -5.64
CA ARG A 75 -9.32 17.26 -7.04
C ARG A 75 -8.63 16.00 -7.57
N ASP A 76 -7.86 15.33 -6.73
CA ASP A 76 -7.13 14.12 -7.07
C ASP A 76 -8.02 12.87 -6.97
N LEU A 77 -9.18 12.94 -6.30
CA LEU A 77 -10.12 11.82 -6.21
C LEU A 77 -10.61 11.32 -7.56
N LEU A 78 -10.88 12.25 -8.49
CA LEU A 78 -11.27 11.93 -9.86
C LEU A 78 -10.13 11.25 -10.61
N ALA A 79 -8.89 11.69 -10.38
CA ALA A 79 -7.73 11.01 -10.92
C ALA A 79 -7.62 9.61 -10.32
N MET A 80 -7.61 9.48 -8.99
CA MET A 80 -7.48 8.24 -8.22
C MET A 80 -8.41 7.12 -8.72
N HIS A 81 -9.69 7.41 -8.95
CA HIS A 81 -10.69 6.42 -9.39
C HIS A 81 -10.81 6.29 -10.91
N ASN A 82 -10.08 7.08 -11.70
CA ASN A 82 -10.02 6.89 -13.13
C ASN A 82 -9.09 5.70 -13.45
N PRO A 83 -9.62 4.56 -13.94
CA PRO A 83 -8.82 3.37 -14.24
C PRO A 83 -7.97 3.54 -15.50
N HIS A 84 -8.22 4.57 -16.32
CA HIS A 84 -7.50 4.76 -17.57
C HIS A 84 -6.01 5.05 -17.32
N ARG A 85 -5.14 4.18 -17.85
CA ARG A 85 -3.67 4.23 -17.70
C ARG A 85 -3.20 4.32 -16.23
N TRP A 86 -3.98 3.76 -15.31
CA TRP A 86 -3.71 3.87 -13.87
C TRP A 86 -2.40 3.17 -13.49
N SER A 87 -2.23 1.92 -13.95
CA SER A 87 -1.03 1.10 -13.76
C SER A 87 0.24 1.75 -14.28
N GLU A 88 0.12 2.52 -15.37
CA GLU A 88 1.25 3.21 -16.00
C GLU A 88 1.75 4.40 -15.17
N LYS A 89 0.90 4.99 -14.32
CA LYS A 89 1.22 6.21 -13.57
C LYS A 89 1.60 5.94 -12.12
N MET A 90 1.68 4.67 -11.73
CA MET A 90 1.80 4.24 -10.36
C MET A 90 3.14 3.52 -10.12
N ILE A 91 3.73 3.77 -8.96
CA ILE A 91 4.83 2.99 -8.39
C ILE A 91 4.34 2.43 -7.06
N GLY A 92 4.33 1.10 -6.95
CA GLY A 92 4.02 0.40 -5.72
C GLY A 92 5.28 0.28 -4.87
N LEU A 93 5.13 0.29 -3.55
CA LEU A 93 6.19 0.06 -2.60
C LEU A 93 5.73 -1.08 -1.70
N LEU A 94 6.32 -2.25 -1.90
CA LEU A 94 6.13 -3.40 -1.04
C LEU A 94 7.09 -3.24 0.14
N VAL A 95 6.56 -2.83 1.28
CA VAL A 95 7.31 -2.62 2.52
C VAL A 95 7.18 -3.88 3.36
N MET A 96 8.31 -4.49 3.69
CA MET A 96 8.41 -5.69 4.50
C MET A 96 9.29 -5.37 5.71
N GLN A 97 8.87 -5.79 6.89
CA GLN A 97 9.64 -5.67 8.12
C GLN A 97 9.86 -7.04 8.77
N SER A 98 11.10 -7.30 9.19
CA SER A 98 11.53 -8.51 9.90
C SER A 98 11.16 -8.46 11.39
N VAL A 99 9.92 -8.11 11.69
CA VAL A 99 9.33 -8.24 13.04
C VAL A 99 8.74 -9.64 13.20
N ASP A 100 9.07 -10.30 14.32
CA ASP A 100 8.55 -11.61 14.72
C ASP A 100 7.05 -11.55 15.00
N ASN A 101 6.27 -11.63 13.93
CA ASN A 101 4.83 -11.60 13.96
C ASN A 101 4.30 -12.83 13.23
N SER A 102 3.80 -13.80 14.00
CA SER A 102 3.26 -15.04 13.46
C SER A 102 1.72 -14.99 13.39
N ILE A 103 1.16 -15.64 12.37
CA ILE A 103 -0.28 -15.88 12.26
C ILE A 103 -0.48 -17.39 12.31
N THR A 104 -1.29 -17.87 13.26
CA THR A 104 -1.67 -19.29 13.31
C THR A 104 -2.91 -19.50 12.46
N THR A 105 -2.78 -20.27 11.38
CA THR A 105 -3.91 -20.75 10.57
C THR A 105 -4.52 -21.99 11.19
N TYR A 106 -5.85 -22.03 11.29
CA TYR A 106 -6.59 -23.20 11.72
C TYR A 106 -7.88 -23.34 10.91
N THR A 107 -8.44 -24.55 10.86
CA THR A 107 -9.66 -24.80 10.10
C THR A 107 -10.85 -24.90 11.04
N THR A 108 -11.87 -24.08 10.84
CA THR A 108 -13.15 -24.20 11.53
C THR A 108 -14.18 -24.91 10.66
N ARG A 109 -15.12 -25.62 11.30
CA ARG A 109 -16.22 -26.32 10.61
C ARG A 109 -17.41 -25.36 10.53
N GLY A 110 -17.83 -25.01 9.32
CA GLY A 110 -19.01 -24.19 9.05
C GLY A 110 -20.12 -25.01 8.38
N LEU A 111 -21.28 -24.39 8.19
CA LEU A 111 -22.47 -25.00 7.57
C LEU A 111 -22.23 -25.54 6.14
N PHE A 112 -21.28 -24.97 5.40
CA PHE A 112 -20.94 -25.36 4.02
C PHE A 112 -19.58 -26.07 3.88
N GLY A 113 -19.04 -26.62 4.98
CA GLY A 113 -17.77 -27.35 4.98
C GLY A 113 -16.71 -26.73 5.87
N ARG A 114 -15.43 -26.96 5.57
CA ARG A 114 -14.30 -26.45 6.35
C ARG A 114 -13.86 -25.08 5.83
N LYS A 115 -13.82 -24.07 6.71
CA LYS A 115 -13.31 -22.73 6.41
C LYS A 115 -11.95 -22.55 7.08
N MET A 116 -10.94 -22.10 6.33
CA MET A 116 -9.67 -21.68 6.91
C MET A 116 -9.85 -20.32 7.57
N THR A 117 -9.40 -20.19 8.82
CA THR A 117 -9.44 -18.95 9.59
C THR A 117 -8.09 -18.76 10.28
N THR A 118 -7.79 -17.53 10.68
CA THR A 118 -6.52 -17.14 11.27
C THR A 118 -6.74 -16.56 12.66
N LYS A 119 -5.80 -16.81 13.57
CA LYS A 119 -5.66 -16.09 14.84
C LYS A 119 -4.26 -15.50 14.93
N GLN A 120 -4.11 -14.42 15.70
CA GLN A 120 -2.79 -13.91 16.07
C GLN A 120 -2.01 -15.06 16.73
N GLY A 121 -0.81 -15.35 16.20
CA GLY A 121 0.12 -16.30 16.79
C GLY A 121 0.95 -15.65 17.90
N GLU A 122 2.08 -16.25 18.24
CA GLU A 122 3.04 -15.65 19.17
C GLU A 122 3.73 -14.43 18.52
N GLY A 123 3.96 -13.38 19.31
CA GLY A 123 4.59 -12.13 18.85
C GLY A 123 3.73 -10.88 19.09
N GLN A 124 4.26 -9.74 18.65
CA GLN A 124 3.53 -8.46 18.72
C GLN A 124 2.43 -8.43 17.64
N PRO A 125 1.35 -7.64 17.83
CA PRO A 125 0.36 -7.45 16.77
C PRO A 125 1.05 -6.88 15.53
N ASN A 126 0.63 -7.34 14.34
CA ASN A 126 1.15 -6.78 13.10
C ASN A 126 0.93 -5.26 13.08
N PRO A 127 1.98 -4.43 12.99
CA PRO A 127 1.83 -3.00 12.85
C PRO A 127 0.93 -2.71 11.65
N THR A 128 -0.11 -1.92 11.90
CA THR A 128 -1.09 -1.52 10.88
C THR A 128 -0.62 -0.30 10.08
N TRP A 129 0.54 0.25 10.44
CA TRP A 129 1.17 1.43 9.89
C TRP A 129 2.69 1.29 10.02
N ILE A 130 3.43 1.41 8.92
CA ILE A 130 4.90 1.39 8.94
C ILE A 130 5.40 2.82 8.62
N PRO A 131 5.87 3.60 9.62
CA PRO A 131 6.25 5.00 9.44
C PRO A 131 7.30 5.20 8.33
N VAL A 132 8.31 4.34 8.30
CA VAL A 132 9.40 4.38 7.32
C VAL A 132 8.88 4.15 5.90
N GLY A 133 7.92 3.22 5.73
CA GLY A 133 7.25 2.98 4.45
C GLY A 133 6.48 4.21 3.96
N HIS A 134 5.75 4.87 4.86
CA HIS A 134 4.99 6.09 4.56
C HIS A 134 5.90 7.27 4.21
N GLU A 135 7.04 7.41 4.88
CA GLU A 135 8.03 8.44 4.56
C GLU A 135 8.62 8.24 3.16
N VAL A 136 9.04 7.01 2.84
CA VAL A 136 9.56 6.66 1.51
C VAL A 136 8.49 6.91 0.44
N ALA A 137 7.24 6.53 0.71
CA ALA A 137 6.13 6.80 -0.19
C ALA A 137 5.91 8.32 -0.42
N GLY A 138 6.01 9.13 0.63
CA GLY A 138 5.95 10.60 0.52
C GLY A 138 7.09 11.17 -0.34
N ARG A 139 8.33 10.73 -0.13
CA ARG A 139 9.48 11.15 -0.95
C ARG A 139 9.33 10.75 -2.42
N VAL A 140 8.78 9.56 -2.68
CA VAL A 140 8.45 9.12 -4.05
C VAL A 140 7.37 10.01 -4.65
N ALA A 141 6.31 10.34 -3.89
CA ALA A 141 5.23 11.23 -4.34
C ALA A 141 5.76 12.59 -4.76
N ASP A 142 6.60 13.22 -3.92
CA ASP A 142 7.23 14.50 -4.23
C ASP A 142 8.08 14.43 -5.51
N LYS A 143 8.75 13.29 -5.76
CA LYS A 143 9.59 13.11 -6.94
C LYS A 143 8.79 12.92 -8.22
N ILE A 144 7.61 12.29 -8.14
CA ILE A 144 6.80 11.95 -9.31
C ILE A 144 5.60 12.87 -9.54
N ASP A 145 5.44 13.91 -8.71
CA ASP A 145 4.27 14.80 -8.69
C ASP A 145 2.97 14.03 -8.37
N GLY A 146 3.04 13.15 -7.36
CA GLY A 146 1.95 12.28 -6.91
C GLY A 146 1.30 12.69 -5.60
#